data_AF-A0A2E5U2D4-F1
#
_entry.id   AF-A0A2E5U2D4-F1
#
_cell.length_a   1.000
_cell.length_b   1.000
_cell.length_c   1.000
_cell.angle_alpha   90.00
_cell.angle_beta   90.00
_cell.angle_gamma   90.00
#
_symmetry.space_group_name_H-M   'P 1'
#
loop_
_entity.id
_entity.type
_entity.pdbx_description
1 polymer ?
#
loop_
_entity_poly.entity_id
_entity_poly.type
_entity_poly.pdbx_seq_one_letter_code
_entity_poly.pdbx_strand_id
1 'polypeptide(L)'
;MKIERMNKGSWGKVRAFFDLSTKEGFTIKGFKLIEGINGLFVSNPSQKGNDNEYYDTIWIDSKELREQLNQLAINTYNESMSSSMNQEPRQVESFDQTVGENLSENSATPAVQEEKETVSTPNADTSFNEDDIPF
;
A
#
# COMPACT_ATOMS: atom_id res chain seq x y z
N MET A 1 -21.97 -5.01 2.95
CA MET A 1 -21.23 -4.76 1.71
C MET A 1 -19.87 -5.46 1.82
N LYS A 2 -19.31 -5.90 0.70
CA LYS A 2 -17.98 -6.53 0.63
C LYS A 2 -17.29 -6.14 -0.67
N ILE A 3 -15.97 -6.23 -0.70
CA ILE A 3 -15.21 -6.11 -1.95
C ILE A 3 -15.22 -7.47 -2.64
N GLU A 4 -15.73 -7.51 -3.87
CA GLU A 4 -15.83 -8.75 -4.66
C GLU A 4 -14.48 -9.06 -5.34
N ARG A 5 -13.81 -8.01 -5.82
CA ARG A 5 -12.52 -8.08 -6.51
C ARG A 5 -11.73 -6.81 -6.25
N MET A 6 -10.42 -6.95 -6.05
CA MET A 6 -9.48 -5.83 -6.01
C MET A 6 -8.27 -6.11 -6.90
N ASN A 7 -8.04 -5.24 -7.88
CA ASN A 7 -6.86 -5.27 -8.75
C ASN A 7 -5.91 -4.17 -8.31
N LYS A 8 -4.77 -4.55 -7.74
CA LYS A 8 -3.73 -3.62 -7.33
C LYS A 8 -2.80 -3.29 -8.48
N GLY A 9 -2.23 -2.10 -8.46
CA GLY A 9 -1.24 -1.65 -9.43
C GLY A 9 -0.83 -0.21 -9.20
N SER A 10 -0.12 0.37 -10.15
CA SER A 10 0.34 1.76 -10.07
C SER A 10 -0.07 2.50 -11.34
N TRP A 11 -1.05 3.39 -11.20
CA TRP A 11 -1.50 4.30 -12.26
C TRP A 11 -1.50 5.72 -11.71
N GLY A 12 -0.30 6.28 -11.56
CA GLY A 12 -0.08 7.55 -10.89
C GLY A 12 -0.49 7.47 -9.41
N LYS A 13 -1.53 8.23 -9.04
CA LYS A 13 -2.08 8.21 -7.67
C LYS A 13 -3.01 7.02 -7.40
N VAL A 14 -3.48 6.32 -8.43
CA VAL A 14 -4.39 5.17 -8.25
C VAL A 14 -3.56 3.94 -7.88
N ARG A 15 -3.97 3.26 -6.80
CA ARG A 15 -3.31 2.07 -6.24
C ARG A 15 -4.09 0.79 -6.44
N ALA A 16 -5.42 0.89 -6.58
CA ALA A 16 -6.23 -0.25 -6.94
C ALA A 16 -7.53 0.17 -7.63
N PHE A 17 -8.05 -0.75 -8.44
CA PHE A 17 -9.44 -0.76 -8.88
C PHE A 17 -10.18 -1.88 -8.19
N PHE A 18 -11.40 -1.63 -7.72
CA PHE A 18 -12.18 -2.65 -7.04
C PHE A 18 -13.67 -2.56 -7.34
N ASP A 19 -14.34 -3.69 -7.14
CA ASP A 19 -15.78 -3.84 -7.32
C ASP A 19 -16.43 -4.11 -5.95
N LEU A 20 -17.55 -3.45 -5.68
CA LEU A 20 -18.26 -3.52 -4.42
C LEU A 20 -19.57 -4.29 -4.60
N SER A 21 -19.80 -5.29 -3.75
CA SER A 21 -21.09 -6.00 -3.67
C SER A 21 -21.90 -5.52 -2.45
N THR A 22 -23.15 -5.12 -2.67
CA THR A 22 -24.10 -4.72 -1.63
C THR A 22 -24.84 -5.95 -1.09
N LYS A 23 -25.50 -5.83 0.07
CA LYS A 23 -26.21 -6.97 0.69
C LYS A 23 -27.45 -7.39 -0.13
N GLU A 24 -27.96 -6.46 -0.91
CA GLU A 24 -29.14 -6.56 -1.76
C GLU A 24 -28.84 -7.26 -3.10
N GLY A 25 -27.58 -7.65 -3.33
CA GLY A 25 -27.17 -8.43 -4.50
C GLY A 25 -26.68 -7.58 -5.68
N PHE A 26 -26.48 -6.28 -5.52
CA PHE A 26 -25.90 -5.43 -6.56
C PHE A 26 -24.38 -5.45 -6.50
N THR A 27 -23.74 -5.51 -7.66
CA THR A 27 -22.30 -5.28 -7.80
C THR A 27 -22.04 -4.00 -8.56
N ILE A 28 -21.41 -3.04 -7.89
CA ILE A 28 -21.03 -1.74 -8.43
C ILE A 28 -19.54 -1.79 -8.77
N LYS A 29 -19.21 -1.53 -10.03
CA LYS A 29 -17.86 -1.68 -10.56
C LYS A 29 -17.13 -0.34 -10.67
N GLY A 30 -15.81 -0.40 -10.64
CA GLY A 30 -14.97 0.73 -11.03
C GLY A 30 -14.67 1.73 -9.91
N PHE A 31 -14.79 1.33 -8.65
CA PHE A 31 -14.22 2.12 -7.57
C PHE A 31 -12.70 2.15 -7.68
N LYS A 32 -12.11 3.26 -7.25
CA LYS A 32 -10.66 3.47 -7.25
C LYS A 32 -10.17 3.70 -5.84
N LEU A 33 -9.07 3.08 -5.45
CA LEU A 33 -8.31 3.44 -4.26
C LEU A 33 -7.16 4.35 -4.68
N ILE A 34 -7.11 5.56 -4.12
CA ILE A 34 -6.20 6.63 -4.53
C ILE A 34 -5.33 7.04 -3.33
N GLU A 35 -4.03 7.22 -3.57
CA GLU A 35 -3.11 7.83 -2.61
C GLU A 35 -3.19 9.37 -2.72
N GLY A 36 -3.79 9.99 -1.71
CA GLY A 36 -3.80 11.43 -1.52
C GLY A 36 -2.72 11.90 -0.55
N ILE A 37 -2.70 13.21 -0.30
CA ILE A 37 -1.80 13.82 0.69
C ILE A 37 -2.06 13.33 2.13
N ASN A 38 -3.32 12.97 2.42
CA ASN A 38 -3.76 12.50 3.74
C ASN A 38 -3.91 10.97 3.79
N GLY A 39 -3.25 10.24 2.88
CA GLY A 39 -3.32 8.79 2.79
C GLY A 39 -4.29 8.26 1.75
N LEU A 40 -4.62 6.98 1.87
CA LEU A 40 -5.47 6.25 0.92
C LEU A 40 -6.94 6.62 1.11
N PHE A 41 -7.65 6.82 0.01
CA PHE A 41 -9.11 7.04 0.01
C PHE A 41 -9.76 6.48 -1.25
N VAL A 42 -11.07 6.25 -1.17
CA VAL A 42 -11.89 5.72 -2.25
C VAL A 42 -12.45 6.86 -3.09
N SER A 43 -12.35 6.72 -4.41
CA SER A 43 -13.05 7.53 -5.40
C SER A 43 -14.15 6.71 -6.07
N ASN A 44 -15.30 7.35 -6.28
CA ASN A 44 -16.45 6.76 -6.94
C ASN A 44 -16.12 6.30 -8.37
N PRO A 45 -16.93 5.38 -8.93
CA PRO A 45 -16.87 5.05 -10.34
C PRO A 45 -17.24 6.26 -11.19
N SER A 46 -16.43 6.54 -12.21
CA SER A 46 -16.62 7.68 -13.10
C SER A 46 -16.53 7.28 -14.57
N GLN A 47 -17.27 8.00 -15.42
CA GLN A 47 -17.28 7.80 -16.87
C GLN A 47 -16.90 9.10 -17.57
N LYS A 48 -16.20 8.97 -18.70
CA LYS A 48 -15.82 10.10 -19.55
C LYS A 48 -17.02 10.56 -20.39
N GLY A 49 -17.36 11.84 -20.32
CA GLY A 49 -18.38 12.50 -21.12
C GLY A 49 -17.89 12.85 -22.52
N ASN A 50 -18.81 13.36 -23.36
CA ASN A 50 -18.53 13.79 -24.73
C ASN A 50 -17.66 15.05 -24.79
N ASP A 51 -17.62 15.81 -23.70
CA ASP A 51 -16.78 16.98 -23.45
C ASP A 51 -15.35 16.63 -23.03
N ASN A 52 -15.03 15.34 -22.93
CA ASN A 52 -13.78 14.81 -22.38
C ASN A 52 -13.59 14.96 -20.86
N GLU A 53 -14.61 15.37 -20.12
CA GLU A 53 -14.56 15.42 -18.66
C GLU A 53 -15.02 14.11 -18.03
N TYR A 54 -14.68 13.86 -16.76
CA TYR A 54 -15.10 12.67 -16.03
C TYR A 54 -16.17 13.02 -15.01
N TYR A 55 -17.25 12.25 -15.04
CA TYR A 55 -18.38 12.42 -14.13
C TYR A 55 -18.57 11.18 -13.29
N ASP A 56 -18.83 11.37 -12.00
CA ASP A 56 -19.24 10.29 -11.10
C ASP A 56 -20.55 9.69 -11.60
N THR A 57 -20.63 8.36 -11.55
CA THR A 57 -21.82 7.60 -11.97
C THR A 57 -22.67 7.14 -10.80
N ILE A 58 -22.10 7.20 -9.60
CA ILE A 58 -22.71 6.77 -8.34
C ILE A 58 -22.48 7.85 -7.30
N TRP A 59 -23.52 8.15 -6.54
CA TRP A 59 -23.46 9.06 -5.39
C TRP A 59 -23.79 8.31 -4.11
N ILE A 60 -23.02 8.60 -3.07
CA ILE A 60 -23.23 8.09 -1.72
C ILE A 60 -23.55 9.29 -0.85
N ASP A 61 -24.81 9.45 -0.44
CA ASP A 61 -25.25 10.62 0.34
C ASP A 61 -24.86 10.49 1.82
N SER A 62 -24.87 9.27 2.34
CA SER A 62 -24.52 9.01 3.74
C SER A 62 -23.00 9.10 3.95
N LYS A 63 -22.58 10.04 4.81
CA LYS A 63 -21.19 10.16 5.28
C LYS A 63 -20.70 8.88 5.95
N GLU A 64 -21.56 8.24 6.74
CA GLU A 64 -21.23 6.98 7.42
C GLU A 64 -20.91 5.87 6.43
N LEU A 65 -21.72 5.74 5.37
CA LEU A 65 -21.50 4.74 4.33
C LEU A 65 -20.20 4.99 3.55
N ARG A 66 -19.85 6.26 3.30
CA ARG A 66 -18.56 6.62 2.68
C ARG A 66 -17.39 6.21 3.57
N GLU A 67 -17.47 6.47 4.86
CA GLU A 67 -16.42 6.12 5.82
C GLU A 67 -16.25 4.59 5.92
N GLN A 68 -17.36 3.86 6.04
CA GLN A 68 -17.34 2.40 6.03
C GLN A 68 -16.72 1.83 4.74
N LEU A 69 -17.03 2.42 3.58
CA LEU A 69 -16.44 2.03 2.31
C LEU A 69 -14.93 2.29 2.26
N ASN A 70 -14.49 3.46 2.73
CA ASN A 70 -13.08 3.82 2.80
C ASN A 70 -12.30 2.82 3.65
N GLN A 71 -12.77 2.57 4.87
CA GLN A 71 -12.11 1.65 5.79
C GLN A 71 -12.06 0.23 5.23
N LEU A 72 -13.17 -0.25 4.67
CA LEU A 72 -13.23 -1.57 4.02
C LEU A 72 -12.21 -1.69 2.89
N ALA A 73 -12.13 -0.69 2.01
CA ALA A 73 -11.20 -0.70 0.88
C ALA A 73 -9.73 -0.67 1.30
N ILE A 74 -9.39 0.17 2.28
CA ILE A 74 -8.02 0.28 2.80
C ILE A 74 -7.59 -1.03 3.49
N ASN A 75 -8.47 -1.61 4.32
CA ASN A 75 -8.19 -2.85 5.01
C ASN A 75 -7.94 -4.00 4.03
N THR A 76 -8.84 -4.21 3.06
CA THR A 76 -8.66 -5.25 2.03
C THR A 76 -7.39 -5.01 1.19
N TYR A 77 -7.07 -3.75 0.89
CA TYR A 77 -5.85 -3.41 0.17
C TYR A 77 -4.60 -3.78 0.99
N ASN A 78 -4.58 -3.52 2.29
CA ASN A 78 -3.42 -3.84 3.12
C ASN A 78 -3.29 -5.36 3.38
N GLU A 79 -4.39 -6.05 3.64
CA GLU A 79 -4.40 -7.52 3.89
C GLU A 79 -3.80 -8.31 2.72
N SER A 80 -4.21 -7.98 1.48
CA SER A 80 -3.68 -8.69 0.31
C SER A 80 -2.18 -8.41 0.07
N MET A 81 -1.61 -7.33 0.63
CA MET A 81 -0.18 -7.04 0.51
C MET A 81 0.61 -8.01 1.38
N SER A 82 0.13 -8.30 2.59
CA SER A 82 0.72 -9.29 3.49
C SER A 82 0.65 -10.71 2.91
N SER A 83 -0.43 -11.05 2.19
CA SER A 83 -0.56 -12.36 1.54
C SER A 83 0.41 -12.58 0.37
N SER A 84 0.99 -11.51 -0.18
CA SER A 84 1.91 -11.60 -1.33
C SER A 84 3.36 -11.92 -0.92
N MET A 85 3.67 -11.90 0.39
CA MET A 85 5.02 -12.15 0.93
C MET A 85 5.25 -13.62 1.35
N ASN A 86 4.23 -14.48 1.29
CA ASN A 86 4.30 -15.88 1.71
C ASN A 86 4.24 -16.82 0.50
N GLN A 87 5.23 -16.73 -0.41
CA GLN A 87 5.53 -17.83 -1.33
C GLN A 87 6.61 -18.70 -0.70
N GLU A 88 6.18 -19.80 -0.06
CA GLU A 88 7.04 -20.88 0.39
C GLU A 88 7.97 -21.36 -0.75
N PRO A 89 9.25 -21.62 -0.48
CA PRO A 89 10.20 -22.09 -1.48
C PRO A 89 9.79 -23.47 -2.00
N ARG A 90 9.77 -23.62 -3.34
CA ARG A 90 9.64 -24.94 -3.99
C ARG A 90 10.72 -25.86 -3.44
N GLN A 91 10.30 -26.95 -2.82
CA GLN A 91 11.17 -28.03 -2.40
C GLN A 91 11.86 -28.58 -3.65
N VAL A 92 13.19 -28.44 -3.71
CA VAL A 92 14.02 -29.11 -4.71
C VAL A 92 14.17 -30.54 -4.24
N GLU A 93 13.65 -31.48 -5.01
CA GLU A 93 13.81 -32.91 -4.77
C GLU A 93 15.30 -33.28 -4.72
N SER A 94 15.70 -33.90 -3.62
CA SER A 94 17.00 -34.49 -3.38
C SER A 94 17.18 -35.73 -4.26
N PHE A 95 18.06 -35.64 -5.26
CA PHE A 95 18.70 -36.81 -5.85
C PHE A 95 19.91 -37.21 -4.98
N ASP A 96 19.87 -38.44 -4.47
CA ASP A 96 20.94 -39.09 -3.71
C ASP A 96 22.08 -39.55 -4.64
N GLN A 97 23.32 -39.24 -4.27
CA GLN A 97 24.51 -40.04 -4.62
C GLN A 97 25.69 -39.72 -3.68
N THR A 98 25.77 -40.52 -2.62
CA THR A 98 26.94 -41.32 -2.18
C THR A 98 28.38 -40.75 -2.23
N VAL A 99 28.92 -40.60 -1.00
CA VAL A 99 30.28 -40.82 -0.46
C VAL A 99 31.53 -40.13 -1.04
N GLY A 100 32.24 -39.45 -0.14
CA GLY A 100 33.66 -39.12 -0.24
C GLY A 100 34.15 -38.34 0.98
N GLU A 101 34.73 -39.05 1.97
CA GLU A 101 35.42 -38.50 3.13
C GLU A 101 36.55 -37.53 2.76
N ASN A 102 36.66 -36.41 3.49
CA ASN A 102 37.95 -35.92 3.96
C ASN A 102 37.80 -34.98 5.18
N LEU A 103 38.60 -35.27 6.21
CA LEU A 103 38.77 -34.48 7.43
C LEU A 103 39.73 -33.30 7.17
N SER A 104 39.44 -32.13 7.74
CA SER A 104 40.38 -31.47 8.67
C SER A 104 39.83 -30.16 9.25
N GLU A 105 39.86 -30.13 10.57
CA GLU A 105 39.89 -29.06 11.58
C GLU A 105 40.32 -27.63 11.18
N ASN A 106 39.60 -26.62 11.69
CA ASN A 106 40.05 -25.55 12.60
C ASN A 106 38.98 -24.42 12.62
N SER A 107 38.26 -24.18 13.71
CA SER A 107 38.64 -23.54 14.99
C SER A 107 38.70 -22.00 14.96
N ALA A 108 37.91 -21.42 15.87
CA ALA A 108 38.03 -20.12 16.54
C ALA A 108 37.78 -18.79 15.77
N THR A 109 36.70 -18.13 16.21
CA THR A 109 36.46 -16.67 16.30
C THR A 109 37.68 -15.94 16.93
N PRO A 110 37.91 -14.62 16.74
CA PRO A 110 37.11 -13.60 17.46
C PRO A 110 37.02 -12.18 16.82
N ALA A 111 36.01 -11.40 17.26
CA ALA A 111 36.07 -9.97 17.68
C ALA A 111 36.57 -8.88 16.66
N VAL A 112 36.21 -7.58 16.64
CA VAL A 112 35.59 -6.67 17.60
C VAL A 112 35.35 -5.29 16.92
N GLN A 113 34.36 -4.53 17.42
CA GLN A 113 34.16 -3.05 17.49
C GLN A 113 34.13 -2.17 16.22
N GLU A 114 33.08 -1.33 16.14
CA GLU A 114 33.29 0.12 16.28
C GLU A 114 32.03 0.79 16.90
N GLU A 115 32.25 1.44 18.04
CA GLU A 115 31.31 2.34 18.72
C GLU A 115 31.55 3.81 18.28
N LYS A 116 30.62 4.68 18.68
CA LYS A 116 30.74 6.15 18.89
C LYS A 116 30.67 7.03 17.62
N GLU A 117 30.07 8.23 17.62
CA GLU A 117 29.48 9.08 18.66
C GLU A 117 28.68 10.23 18.01
N THR A 118 27.59 10.65 18.69
CA THR A 118 27.08 12.01 18.95
C THR A 118 27.08 13.15 17.92
N VAL A 119 25.86 13.71 17.76
CA VAL A 119 25.45 15.14 17.91
C VAL A 119 25.98 16.19 16.93
N SER A 120 25.07 16.78 16.12
CA SER A 120 24.70 18.22 16.20
C SER A 120 23.72 18.63 15.10
N THR A 121 22.56 19.17 15.48
CA THR A 121 21.67 19.98 14.62
C THR A 121 21.43 21.32 15.29
N PRO A 122 21.69 22.44 14.61
CA PRO A 122 21.00 23.68 14.88
C PRO A 122 20.27 24.21 13.62
N ASN A 123 19.24 25.02 13.89
CA ASN A 123 18.50 25.90 12.97
C ASN A 123 17.30 25.24 12.26
N ALA A 124 16.11 25.85 12.15
CA ALA A 124 15.77 27.26 12.25
C ALA A 124 14.37 27.44 12.84
N ASP A 125 14.26 28.33 13.81
CA ASP A 125 13.00 28.93 14.25
C ASP A 125 12.94 30.30 13.54
N THR A 126 12.13 30.41 12.50
CA THR A 126 11.84 31.69 11.85
C THR A 126 10.35 31.95 11.98
N SER A 127 9.99 32.73 13.01
CA SER A 127 8.74 33.49 13.03
C SER A 127 8.65 34.32 11.76
N PHE A 128 7.67 34.00 10.92
CA PHE A 128 7.22 34.88 9.85
C PHE A 128 6.40 36.01 10.47
N ASN A 129 6.88 37.24 10.36
CA ASN A 129 6.09 38.44 10.68
C ASN A 129 5.11 38.72 9.53
N GLU A 130 3.91 39.18 9.91
CA GLU A 130 2.73 39.32 9.06
C GLU A 130 2.72 40.59 8.17
N ASP A 131 3.88 41.21 7.95
CA ASP A 131 4.02 42.52 7.28
C ASP A 131 4.61 42.46 5.86
N ASP A 132 4.76 41.27 5.26
CA ASP A 132 5.37 41.12 3.91
C ASP A 132 4.41 40.47 2.88
N ILE A 133 3.16 40.95 2.85
CA ILE A 133 2.21 40.63 1.78
C ILE A 133 2.05 41.87 0.88
N PRO A 134 2.66 41.93 -0.31
CA PRO A 134 2.40 43.00 -1.24
C PRO A 134 0.96 42.87 -1.81
N PHE A 135 0.27 44.02 -1.90
CA PHE A 135 -1.05 44.18 -2.52
C PHE A 135 -1.09 43.72 -3.98
#